data_AF-A0A0A9G532-F1
#
_entry.id   AF-A0A0A9G532-F1
#
_cell.length_a   1.000
_cell.length_b   1.000
_cell.length_c   1.000
_cell.angle_alpha   90.00
_cell.angle_beta   90.00
_cell.angle_gamma   90.00
#
_symmetry.space_group_name_H-M   'P 1'
#
loop_
_entity.id
_entity.type
_entity.pdbx_description
1 polymer ?
#
loop_
_entity_poly.entity_id
_entity_poly.type
_entity_poly.pdbx_seq_one_letter_code
_entity_poly.pdbx_strand_id
1 'polypeptide(L)'
;MNLGKWAKLYQLASMGFATFGVFLLAKRALQHFLQRKRQHELQKRVLHAAAQRQAREGEGANGTSDTEPNSKKDQFVLDICVICLEQEYNAVFVPCGHMCCCMTCSSHLTSCPLCRRRIDQAVRTFRH
;
A
#
# COMPACT_ATOMS: atom_id res chain seq x y z
N MET A 1 50.99 -48.13 9.99
CA MET A 1 49.74 -47.33 9.90
C MET A 1 50.11 -45.84 10.00
N ASN A 2 49.80 -45.03 8.98
CA ASN A 2 50.27 -43.65 8.85
C ASN A 2 49.34 -42.65 9.57
N LEU A 3 49.49 -42.53 10.88
CA LEU A 3 48.68 -41.68 11.76
C LEU A 3 48.74 -40.18 11.39
N GLY A 4 49.87 -39.71 10.84
CA GLY A 4 50.06 -38.30 10.44
C GLY A 4 49.26 -37.85 9.22
N LYS A 5 48.86 -38.77 8.33
CA LYS A 5 48.05 -38.42 7.14
C LYS A 5 46.61 -38.07 7.52
N TRP A 6 46.08 -38.76 8.53
CA TRP A 6 44.73 -38.52 9.05
C TRP A 6 44.61 -37.20 9.81
N ALA A 7 45.65 -36.81 10.56
CA ALA A 7 45.69 -35.51 11.23
C ALA A 7 45.61 -34.34 10.23
N LYS A 8 46.33 -34.43 9.10
CA LYS A 8 46.31 -33.40 8.05
C LYS A 8 44.97 -33.32 7.32
N LEU A 9 44.34 -34.46 7.06
CA LEU A 9 42.98 -34.54 6.51
C LEU A 9 41.94 -33.92 7.46
N TYR A 10 42.04 -34.22 8.76
CA TYR A 10 41.16 -33.65 9.77
C TYR A 10 41.32 -32.12 9.90
N GLN A 11 42.56 -31.63 9.91
CA GLN A 11 42.84 -30.19 9.92
C GLN A 11 42.26 -29.48 8.69
N LEU A 12 42.42 -30.04 7.50
CA LEU A 12 41.90 -29.47 6.27
C LEU A 12 40.36 -29.42 6.26
N ALA A 13 39.70 -30.52 6.68
CA ALA A 13 38.25 -30.57 6.79
C ALA A 13 37.72 -29.56 7.81
N SER A 14 38.36 -29.46 8.98
CA SER A 14 37.98 -28.51 10.04
C SER A 14 38.07 -27.05 9.58
N MET A 15 39.11 -26.69 8.82
CA MET A 15 39.26 -25.34 8.27
C MET A 15 38.19 -25.02 7.21
N GLY A 16 37.80 -26.02 6.40
CA GLY A 16 36.73 -25.87 5.42
C GLY A 16 35.37 -25.59 6.08
N PHE A 17 34.99 -26.35 7.12
CA PHE A 17 33.73 -26.11 7.84
C PHE A 17 33.72 -24.77 8.58
N ALA A 18 34.84 -24.36 9.17
CA ALA A 18 34.93 -23.08 9.86
C ALA A 18 34.77 -21.90 8.90
N THR A 19 35.46 -21.91 7.76
CA THR A 19 35.35 -20.83 6.76
C THR A 19 33.96 -20.79 6.12
N PHE A 20 33.38 -21.94 5.78
CA PHE A 20 32.02 -22.02 5.26
C PHE A 20 30.97 -21.56 6.27
N GLY A 21 31.10 -21.98 7.54
CA GLY A 21 30.24 -21.53 8.63
C GLY A 21 30.28 -20.02 8.84
N VAL A 22 31.49 -19.44 8.89
CA VAL A 22 31.68 -17.97 9.00
C VAL A 22 31.09 -17.26 7.78
N PHE A 23 31.30 -17.77 6.58
CA PHE A 23 30.76 -17.19 5.36
C PHE A 23 29.22 -17.16 5.34
N LEU A 24 28.56 -18.25 5.76
CA LEU A 24 27.10 -18.30 5.85
C LEU A 24 26.54 -17.33 6.89
N LEU A 25 27.16 -17.27 8.07
CA LEU A 25 26.76 -16.33 9.13
C LEU A 25 26.97 -14.88 8.70
N ALA A 26 28.11 -14.57 8.08
CA ALA A 26 28.42 -13.24 7.55
C ALA A 26 27.44 -12.84 6.44
N LYS A 27 27.13 -13.73 5.49
CA LYS A 27 26.17 -13.47 4.42
C LYS A 27 24.76 -13.22 4.97
N ARG A 28 24.33 -14.02 5.96
CA ARG A 28 23.02 -13.85 6.61
C ARG A 28 22.94 -12.56 7.42
N ALA A 29 24.01 -12.22 8.16
CA ALA A 29 24.12 -10.95 8.87
C ALA A 29 24.11 -9.75 7.91
N LEU A 30 24.83 -9.85 6.78
CA LEU A 30 24.88 -8.81 5.76
C LEU A 30 23.51 -8.61 5.11
N GLN A 31 22.82 -9.67 4.69
CA GLN A 31 21.47 -9.58 4.12
C GLN A 31 20.50 -8.92 5.09
N HIS A 32 20.53 -9.34 6.36
CA HIS A 32 19.66 -8.79 7.38
C HIS A 32 19.99 -7.33 7.70
N PHE A 33 21.28 -6.96 7.75
CA PHE A 33 21.71 -5.58 7.96
C PHE A 33 21.33 -4.67 6.79
N LEU A 34 21.54 -5.12 5.55
CA LEU A 34 21.15 -4.38 4.34
C LEU A 34 19.63 -4.18 4.27
N GLN A 35 18.85 -5.20 4.64
CA GLN A 35 17.39 -5.08 4.76
C GLN A 35 16.98 -4.07 5.84
N ARG A 36 17.62 -4.11 7.02
CA ARG A 36 17.38 -3.14 8.11
C ARG A 36 17.76 -1.71 7.70
N LYS A 37 18.87 -1.53 6.97
CA LYS A 37 19.28 -0.21 6.47
C LYS A 37 18.27 0.34 5.47
N ARG A 38 17.75 -0.49 4.57
CA ARG A 38 16.70 -0.09 3.60
C ARG A 38 15.41 0.35 4.31
N GLN A 39 15.03 -0.33 5.40
CA GLN A 39 13.85 0.05 6.20
C GLN A 39 14.06 1.40 6.90
N HIS A 40 15.23 1.63 7.50
CA HIS A 40 15.57 2.93 8.12
C HIS A 40 15.53 4.09 7.11
N GLU A 41 16.10 3.89 5.92
CA GLU A 41 16.07 4.90 4.85
C GLU A 41 14.63 5.20 4.40
N LEU A 42 13.81 4.17 4.24
CA LEU A 42 12.40 4.33 3.87
C LEU A 42 11.62 5.07 4.97
N GLN A 43 11.79 4.69 6.24
CA GLN A 43 11.13 5.33 7.37
C GLN A 43 11.50 6.82 7.49
N LYS A 44 12.78 7.17 7.32
CA LYS A 44 13.23 8.57 7.31
C LYS A 44 12.58 9.38 6.19
N ARG A 45 12.52 8.81 4.97
CA ARG A 45 11.87 9.46 3.82
C ARG A 45 10.38 9.68 4.06
N VAL A 46 9.69 8.67 4.63
CA VAL A 46 8.27 8.78 4.98
C VAL A 46 8.05 9.85 6.07
N LEU A 47 8.87 9.86 7.12
CA LEU A 47 8.77 10.86 8.20
C LEU A 47 9.01 12.29 7.68
N HIS A 48 10.03 12.50 6.85
CA HIS A 48 10.29 13.79 6.23
C HIS A 48 9.13 14.23 5.32
N ALA A 49 8.60 13.31 4.50
CA ALA A 49 7.43 13.60 3.68
C ALA A 49 6.18 13.91 4.52
N ALA A 50 5.98 13.24 5.66
CA ALA A 50 4.90 13.52 6.60
C ALA A 50 5.05 14.90 7.27
N ALA A 51 6.27 15.26 7.71
CA ALA A 51 6.57 16.58 8.26
C ALA A 51 6.36 17.69 7.21
N GLN A 52 6.73 17.46 5.95
CA GLN A 52 6.46 18.40 4.86
C GLN A 52 4.97 18.55 4.55
N ARG A 53 4.17 17.48 4.66
CA ARG A 53 2.70 17.57 4.54
C ARG A 53 2.11 18.45 5.65
N GLN A 54 2.55 18.24 6.90
CA GLN A 54 2.13 19.05 8.03
C GLN A 54 2.54 20.53 7.89
N ALA A 55 3.75 20.81 7.38
CA ALA A 55 4.20 22.17 7.14
C ALA A 55 3.38 22.88 6.04
N ARG A 56 3.04 22.18 4.95
CA ARG A 56 2.15 22.70 3.90
C ARG A 56 0.74 22.98 4.41
N GLU A 57 0.23 22.14 5.30
CA GLU A 57 -1.05 22.37 5.97
C GLU A 57 -1.00 23.59 6.91
N GLY A 58 0.16 23.88 7.52
CA GLY A 58 0.38 25.06 8.36
C GLY A 58 0.64 26.37 7.60
N GLU A 59 1.30 26.32 6.44
CA GLU A 59 1.57 27.50 5.58
C GLU A 59 0.36 27.92 4.74
N GLY A 60 -0.64 27.05 4.57
CA GLY A 60 -1.93 27.37 3.95
C GLY A 60 -2.82 28.30 4.78
N ALA A 61 -2.37 28.77 5.95
CA ALA A 61 -3.16 29.59 6.87
C ALA A 61 -2.92 31.11 6.76
N ASN A 62 -2.03 31.62 5.89
CA ASN A 62 -1.80 33.07 5.78
C ASN A 62 -1.45 33.53 4.35
N GLY A 63 -2.47 33.77 3.50
CA GLY A 63 -2.32 34.31 2.14
C GLY A 63 -3.62 34.40 1.33
N THR A 64 -4.42 35.44 1.62
CA THR A 64 -5.47 36.12 0.82
C THR A 64 -6.31 35.37 -0.24
N SER A 65 -7.64 35.36 0.03
CA SER A 65 -8.83 35.18 -0.83
C SER A 65 -9.07 33.85 -1.55
N ASP A 66 -10.15 33.20 -1.10
CA ASP A 66 -11.01 32.19 -1.72
C ASP A 66 -10.48 30.76 -1.89
N THR A 67 -10.52 29.96 -0.81
CA THR A 67 -11.43 28.78 -0.66
C THR A 67 -10.91 27.86 0.47
N GLU A 68 -11.68 27.84 1.55
CA GLU A 68 -11.68 26.92 2.71
C GLU A 68 -11.09 25.50 2.47
N PRO A 69 -10.17 24.99 3.33
CA PRO A 69 -9.79 23.58 3.35
C PRO A 69 -10.88 22.80 4.11
N ASN A 70 -12.01 22.62 3.44
CA ASN A 70 -13.10 21.81 3.94
C ASN A 70 -12.70 20.32 3.86
N SER A 71 -12.08 19.78 4.92
CA SER A 71 -11.81 18.34 5.06
C SER A 71 -13.08 17.47 5.12
N LYS A 72 -14.28 18.07 5.03
CA LYS A 72 -15.55 17.35 4.78
C LYS A 72 -15.96 17.35 3.30
N LYS A 73 -15.35 18.17 2.44
CA LYS A 73 -15.70 18.27 1.00
C LYS A 73 -15.21 17.06 0.22
N ASP A 74 -14.00 16.58 0.50
CA ASP A 74 -13.45 15.40 -0.18
C ASP A 74 -14.24 14.14 0.15
N GLN A 75 -14.72 13.99 1.40
CA GLN A 75 -15.60 12.89 1.78
C GLN A 75 -16.96 12.97 1.07
N PHE A 76 -17.53 14.18 0.94
CA PHE A 76 -18.80 14.38 0.25
C PHE A 76 -18.73 14.07 -1.25
N VAL A 77 -17.59 14.37 -1.91
CA VAL A 77 -17.40 14.04 -3.33
C VAL A 77 -17.35 12.52 -3.56
N LEU A 78 -16.86 11.75 -2.58
CA LEU A 78 -16.83 10.29 -2.69
C LEU A 78 -18.20 9.65 -2.50
N ASP A 79 -19.11 10.28 -1.75
CA ASP A 79 -20.43 9.72 -1.39
C ASP A 79 -21.56 10.04 -2.38
N ILE A 80 -21.28 10.83 -3.42
CA ILE A 80 -22.24 11.22 -4.46
C ILE A 80 -22.14 10.29 -5.68
N CYS A 81 -23.28 10.06 -6.33
CA CYS A 81 -23.37 9.37 -7.62
C CYS A 81 -22.47 10.05 -8.67
N VAL A 82 -21.53 9.29 -9.22
CA VAL A 82 -20.55 9.80 -10.21
C VAL A 82 -21.15 10.18 -11.56
N ILE A 83 -22.44 9.88 -11.77
CA ILE A 83 -23.15 10.15 -13.04
C ILE A 83 -23.95 11.45 -12.95
N CYS A 84 -24.85 11.58 -11.98
CA CYS A 84 -25.68 12.78 -11.85
C CYS A 84 -25.04 13.87 -11.00
N LEU A 85 -24.06 13.52 -10.14
CA LEU A 85 -23.43 14.45 -9.19
C LEU A 85 -24.42 15.18 -8.26
N GLU A 86 -25.62 14.63 -8.10
CA GLU A 86 -26.74 15.28 -7.39
C GLU A 86 -27.22 14.47 -6.18
N GLN A 87 -27.26 13.14 -6.32
CA GLN A 87 -27.78 12.21 -5.30
C GLN A 87 -26.65 11.35 -4.76
N GLU A 88 -26.73 10.94 -3.50
CA GLU A 88 -25.81 9.96 -2.92
C GLU A 88 -25.85 8.63 -3.67
N TYR A 89 -24.70 7.95 -3.76
CA TYR A 89 -24.70 6.59 -4.30
C TYR A 89 -25.49 5.68 -3.35
N ASN A 90 -26.38 4.87 -3.92
CA ASN A 90 -27.20 3.94 -3.16
C ASN A 90 -27.51 2.66 -3.94
N ALA A 91 -26.73 2.35 -4.98
CA ALA A 91 -26.83 1.13 -5.76
C ALA A 91 -25.49 0.36 -5.77
N VAL A 92 -25.57 -0.96 -5.55
CA VAL A 92 -24.48 -1.93 -5.72
C VAL A 92 -24.70 -2.71 -7.01
N PHE A 93 -23.66 -2.84 -7.83
CA PHE A 93 -23.72 -3.63 -9.06
C PHE A 93 -23.31 -5.09 -8.83
N VAL A 94 -24.14 -6.05 -9.22
CA VAL A 94 -23.85 -7.49 -9.20
C VAL A 94 -23.36 -7.93 -10.59
N PRO A 95 -22.28 -8.73 -10.70
CA PRO A 95 -21.51 -9.35 -9.62
C PRO A 95 -20.23 -8.59 -9.21
N CYS A 96 -20.00 -7.35 -9.65
CA CYS A 96 -18.72 -6.67 -9.38
C CYS A 96 -18.62 -6.01 -7.99
N GLY A 97 -19.73 -5.73 -7.31
CA GLY A 97 -19.78 -5.14 -5.98
C GLY A 97 -19.52 -3.62 -5.92
N HIS A 98 -19.29 -2.95 -7.04
CA HIS A 98 -18.99 -1.51 -7.03
C HIS A 98 -20.22 -0.66 -6.71
N MET A 99 -20.01 0.34 -5.85
CA MET A 99 -20.99 1.35 -5.45
C MET A 99 -20.51 2.73 -5.87
N CYS A 100 -21.05 3.24 -6.96
CA CYS A 100 -20.67 4.57 -7.47
C CYS A 100 -21.85 5.35 -8.04
N CYS A 101 -23.06 4.81 -8.03
CA CYS A 101 -24.23 5.40 -8.66
C CYS A 101 -25.44 5.39 -7.73
N CYS A 102 -26.35 6.35 -7.93
CA CYS A 102 -27.69 6.27 -7.37
C CYS A 102 -28.55 5.29 -8.17
N MET A 103 -29.67 4.85 -7.59
CA MET A 103 -30.57 3.87 -8.21
C MET A 103 -31.15 4.35 -9.54
N THR A 104 -31.44 5.65 -9.66
CA THR A 104 -31.95 6.26 -10.91
C THR A 104 -30.94 6.22 -12.04
N CYS A 105 -29.66 6.52 -11.76
CA CYS A 105 -28.62 6.40 -12.78
C CYS A 105 -28.32 4.92 -13.10
N SER A 106 -28.39 4.04 -12.09
CA SER A 106 -28.09 2.62 -12.25
C SER A 106 -29.00 1.91 -13.27
N SER A 107 -30.27 2.32 -13.39
CA SER A 107 -31.22 1.70 -14.33
C SER A 107 -30.92 1.96 -15.80
N HIS A 108 -30.07 2.95 -16.11
CA HIS A 108 -29.67 3.27 -17.48
C HIS A 108 -28.33 2.64 -17.87
N LEU A 109 -27.71 1.86 -16.99
CA LEU A 109 -26.39 1.28 -17.20
C LEU A 109 -26.47 -0.22 -17.49
N THR A 110 -25.70 -0.66 -18.47
CA THR A 110 -25.49 -2.09 -18.78
C THR A 110 -24.15 -2.62 -18.27
N SER A 111 -23.22 -1.71 -17.93
CA SER A 111 -21.88 -2.03 -17.45
C SER A 111 -21.45 -1.09 -16.33
N CYS A 112 -20.64 -1.60 -15.40
CA CYS A 112 -20.14 -0.85 -14.26
C CYS A 112 -19.17 0.26 -14.72
N PRO A 113 -19.35 1.52 -14.31
CA PRO A 113 -18.46 2.62 -14.67
C PRO A 113 -17.01 2.45 -14.19
N LEU A 114 -16.81 1.72 -13.08
CA LEU A 114 -15.49 1.54 -12.46
C LEU A 114 -14.69 0.40 -13.09
N CYS A 115 -15.32 -0.76 -13.32
CA CYS A 115 -14.60 -1.95 -13.77
C CYS A 115 -15.06 -2.51 -15.11
N ARG A 116 -16.04 -1.86 -15.77
CA ARG A 116 -16.62 -2.23 -17.07
C ARG A 116 -17.26 -3.62 -17.13
N ARG A 117 -17.37 -4.33 -16.00
CA ARG A 117 -18.09 -5.61 -15.91
C ARG A 117 -19.57 -5.38 -16.20
N ARG A 118 -20.18 -6.30 -16.96
CA ARG A 118 -21.64 -6.30 -17.22
C ARG A 118 -22.41 -6.34 -15.89
N ILE A 119 -23.45 -5.52 -15.81
CA ILE A 119 -24.34 -5.47 -14.65
C ILE A 119 -25.47 -6.47 -14.89
N ASP A 120 -25.59 -7.47 -14.02
CA ASP A 120 -26.71 -8.41 -14.06
C ASP A 120 -27.87 -7.91 -13.19
N GLN A 121 -27.54 -7.25 -12.07
CA GLN A 121 -28.52 -6.63 -11.18
C GLN A 121 -27.92 -5.41 -10.48
N ALA A 122 -28.73 -4.38 -10.25
CA ALA A 122 -28.43 -3.28 -9.35
C ALA A 122 -29.30 -3.41 -8.10
N VAL A 123 -28.68 -3.39 -6.91
CA VAL A 123 -29.38 -3.56 -5.62
C VAL A 123 -29.25 -2.28 -4.80
N ARG A 124 -30.39 -1.80 -4.28
CA ARG A 124 -30.42 -0.60 -3.43
C ARG A 124 -29.82 -0.90 -2.05
N THR A 125 -28.95 -0.02 -1.58
CA THR A 125 -28.38 -0.06 -0.22
C THR A 125 -28.93 1.07 0.63
N PHE A 126 -29.19 0.78 1.90
CA PHE A 126 -29.55 1.75 2.92
C PHE A 126 -28.39 1.87 3.91
N ARG A 127 -27.88 3.08 4.11
CA ARG A 127 -26.85 3.39 5.10
C ARG A 127 -27.54 4.01 6.31
N HIS A 128 -27.09 3.66 7.51
CA HIS A 128 -27.73 3.96 8.79
C HIS A 128 -27.12 5.18 9.47
#